data_AF-A0A7X9P6H7-F1
#
_entry.id   AF-A0A7X9P6H7-F1
#
_cell.length_a   1.000
_cell.length_b   1.000
_cell.length_c   1.000
_cell.angle_alpha   90.00
_cell.angle_beta   90.00
_cell.angle_gamma   90.00
#
_symmetry.space_group_name_H-M   'P 1'
#
loop_
_entity.id
_entity.type
_entity.pdbx_description
1 polymer ?
#
loop_
_entity_poly.entity_id
_entity_poly.type
_entity_poly.pdbx_seq_one_letter_code
_entity_poly.pdbx_strand_id
1 'polypeptide(L)'
;METFGTALVAFAALFAGLGVGSGLLALRRPGLAVPARRALHAATLWLAAAAVGLAQAFLAHDVTLRCVVEYSDRATSPGYLVAGVWAGQDGSLLLWAALVGAVLSAFVERRSRVGVEPGEAGRAAAIASLLLLAFASIVLLHSNPFRPMLRSHPADGLGLNGLLRSPWMAVHPPVLFAGFAAVLAPAVLAAGALVRGPRDVGWVVAARPWALAGWGLLGLGNLLGMLWAYEELGWGGYWGWDPVENASLLPWLASTAYLHVATVTERRGALLRTAAALAFATAILPVFGTYLTRSGIVASQHAFAETPAADAFLLLLSGLAAAALGLLAWRWRRWGREAARLEAWASREAGAVLAVLVLVVMILAVALATLAPLLGRWFLGGPLQVQPEGYARFMGPLALVLLALTAICPMLAWRRTAGRRFASALAVPAVAALAAALLQSIAGGPAGLGPAAGGRWHGYATFAFPLAACVVAAAASDVVRALRAR
;
A
#
# COMPACT_ATOMS: atom_id res chain seq x y z
N MET A 1 -25.75 3.32 -21.92
CA MET A 1 -24.61 3.56 -20.99
C MET A 1 -23.26 3.15 -21.55
N GLU A 2 -23.17 2.08 -22.35
CA GLU A 2 -21.93 1.58 -22.98
C GLU A 2 -21.03 2.65 -23.64
N THR A 3 -21.53 3.32 -24.68
CA THR A 3 -20.76 4.28 -25.48
C THR A 3 -20.35 5.50 -24.66
N PHE A 4 -21.27 6.00 -23.84
CA PHE A 4 -21.03 7.12 -22.95
C PHE A 4 -19.94 6.80 -21.91
N GLY A 5 -20.07 5.70 -21.16
CA GLY A 5 -19.09 5.32 -20.14
C GLY A 5 -17.70 5.05 -20.72
N THR A 6 -17.62 4.37 -21.86
CA THR A 6 -16.36 4.14 -22.58
C THR A 6 -15.72 5.46 -23.04
N ALA A 7 -16.53 6.41 -23.54
CA ALA A 7 -16.04 7.73 -23.94
C ALA A 7 -15.46 8.51 -22.74
N LEU A 8 -16.06 8.42 -21.55
CA LEU A 8 -15.51 9.06 -20.34
C LEU A 8 -14.11 8.53 -20.02
N VAL A 9 -13.89 7.20 -20.08
CA VAL A 9 -12.55 6.61 -19.85
C VAL A 9 -11.57 7.03 -20.96
N ALA A 10 -12.02 7.10 -22.22
CA ALA A 10 -11.20 7.57 -23.32
C ALA A 10 -10.79 9.05 -23.18
N PHE A 11 -11.71 9.93 -22.75
CA PHE A 11 -11.39 11.32 -22.42
C PHE A 11 -10.40 11.39 -21.26
N ALA A 12 -10.54 10.54 -20.24
CA ALA A 12 -9.55 10.50 -19.17
C ALA A 12 -8.14 10.18 -19.67
N ALA A 13 -8.00 9.17 -20.54
CA ALA A 13 -6.72 8.83 -21.17
C ALA A 13 -6.18 9.99 -22.02
N LEU A 14 -7.02 10.63 -22.83
CA LEU A 14 -6.63 11.80 -23.63
C LEU A 14 -6.08 12.94 -22.76
N PHE A 15 -6.83 13.34 -21.72
CA PHE A 15 -6.43 14.43 -20.83
C PHE A 15 -5.19 14.06 -19.99
N ALA A 16 -5.03 12.80 -19.59
CA ALA A 16 -3.80 12.34 -18.95
C ALA A 16 -2.60 12.47 -19.91
N GLY A 17 -2.76 12.11 -21.19
CA GLY A 17 -1.74 12.32 -22.24
C GLY A 17 -1.38 13.80 -22.43
N LEU A 18 -2.38 14.69 -22.47
CA LEU A 18 -2.17 16.14 -22.52
C LEU A 18 -1.42 16.66 -21.27
N GLY A 19 -1.70 16.08 -20.09
CA GLY A 19 -1.01 16.36 -18.84
C GLY A 19 0.46 15.97 -18.88
N VAL A 20 0.79 14.80 -19.44
CA VAL A 20 2.17 14.35 -19.68
C VAL A 20 2.89 15.34 -20.60
N GLY A 21 2.32 15.61 -21.78
CA GLY A 21 2.94 16.50 -22.77
C GLY A 21 3.18 17.91 -22.22
N SER A 22 2.17 18.51 -21.61
CA SER A 22 2.26 19.85 -21.01
C SER A 22 3.27 19.90 -19.86
N GLY A 23 3.30 18.87 -19.00
CA GLY A 23 4.21 18.82 -17.85
C GLY A 23 5.67 18.62 -18.24
N LEU A 24 5.95 17.85 -19.29
CA LEU A 24 7.29 17.73 -19.87
C LEU A 24 7.75 19.05 -20.51
N LEU A 25 6.86 19.71 -21.26
CA LEU A 25 7.17 21.02 -21.84
C LEU A 25 7.34 22.12 -20.78
N ALA A 26 6.68 21.99 -19.61
CA ALA A 26 6.83 22.90 -18.48
C ALA A 26 8.27 22.96 -17.93
N LEU A 27 9.10 21.95 -18.21
CA LEU A 27 10.54 21.98 -17.91
C LEU A 27 11.29 23.09 -18.64
N ARG A 28 10.84 23.44 -19.85
CA ARG A 28 11.43 24.50 -20.68
C ARG A 28 10.59 25.77 -20.69
N ARG A 29 9.27 25.63 -20.52
CA ARG A 29 8.29 26.72 -20.54
C ARG A 29 7.42 26.69 -19.26
N PRO A 30 7.88 27.31 -18.16
CA PRO A 30 7.22 27.25 -16.85
C PRO A 30 5.71 27.50 -16.84
N GLY A 31 5.20 28.35 -17.75
CA GLY A 31 3.77 28.64 -17.89
C GLY A 31 2.90 27.42 -18.24
N LEU A 32 3.48 26.35 -18.79
CA LEU A 32 2.75 25.10 -19.12
C LEU A 32 2.49 24.20 -17.90
N ALA A 33 3.03 24.54 -16.73
CA ALA A 33 2.76 23.81 -15.49
C ALA A 33 1.27 23.89 -15.08
N VAL A 34 0.60 25.01 -15.37
CA VAL A 34 -0.83 25.19 -15.08
C VAL A 34 -1.70 24.33 -16.01
N PRO A 35 -1.54 24.37 -17.34
CA PRO A 35 -2.19 23.42 -18.25
C PRO A 35 -1.97 21.95 -17.87
N ALA A 36 -0.74 21.56 -17.51
CA ALA A 36 -0.43 20.18 -17.11
C ALA A 36 -1.28 19.72 -15.91
N ARG A 37 -1.39 20.58 -14.88
CA ARG A 37 -2.23 20.34 -13.71
C ARG A 37 -3.71 20.26 -14.05
N ARG A 38 -4.21 21.20 -14.85
CA ARG A 38 -5.62 21.22 -15.26
C ARG A 38 -5.98 19.98 -16.06
N ALA A 39 -5.08 19.50 -16.92
CA ALA A 39 -5.28 18.27 -17.67
C ALA A 39 -5.34 17.03 -16.75
N LEU A 40 -4.46 16.95 -15.73
CA LEU A 40 -4.53 15.91 -14.69
C LEU A 40 -5.87 15.93 -13.93
N HIS A 41 -6.34 17.13 -13.55
CA HIS A 41 -7.64 17.29 -12.88
C HIS A 41 -8.80 16.88 -13.79
N ALA A 42 -8.77 17.28 -15.06
CA ALA A 42 -9.78 16.87 -16.05
C ALA A 42 -9.82 15.35 -16.21
N ALA A 43 -8.65 14.70 -16.36
CA ALA A 43 -8.57 13.23 -16.44
C ALA A 43 -9.18 12.55 -15.20
N THR A 44 -8.90 13.09 -14.02
CA THR A 44 -9.48 12.62 -12.75
C THR A 44 -11.00 12.78 -12.72
N LEU A 45 -11.52 13.93 -13.15
CA LEU A 45 -12.96 14.17 -13.20
C LEU A 45 -13.67 13.22 -14.18
N TRP A 46 -13.05 12.91 -15.32
CA TRP A 46 -13.60 11.95 -16.28
C TRP A 46 -13.64 10.52 -15.71
N LEU A 47 -12.60 10.07 -15.00
CA LEU A 47 -12.61 8.77 -14.31
C LEU A 47 -13.64 8.73 -13.17
N ALA A 48 -13.77 9.81 -12.41
CA ALA A 48 -14.78 9.91 -11.36
C ALA A 48 -16.19 9.88 -11.94
N ALA A 49 -16.45 10.60 -13.03
CA ALA A 49 -17.72 10.57 -13.75
C ALA A 49 -18.03 9.17 -14.29
N ALA A 50 -17.02 8.46 -14.81
CA ALA A 50 -17.17 7.06 -15.22
C ALA A 50 -17.52 6.16 -14.03
N ALA A 51 -16.80 6.26 -12.91
CA ALA A 51 -17.10 5.45 -11.72
C ALA A 51 -18.52 5.70 -11.16
N VAL A 52 -18.94 6.97 -11.12
CA VAL A 52 -20.31 7.35 -10.73
C VAL A 52 -21.33 6.81 -11.73
N GLY A 53 -21.07 6.93 -13.05
CA GLY A 53 -21.95 6.39 -14.08
C GLY A 53 -22.11 4.88 -13.98
N LEU A 54 -21.04 4.15 -13.65
CA LEU A 54 -21.10 2.71 -13.40
C LEU A 54 -21.93 2.39 -12.15
N ALA A 55 -21.74 3.12 -11.04
CA ALA A 55 -22.55 2.95 -9.84
C ALA A 55 -24.05 3.20 -10.10
N GLN A 56 -24.38 4.21 -10.92
CA GLN A 56 -25.76 4.46 -11.34
C GLN A 56 -26.32 3.30 -12.18
N ALA A 57 -25.50 2.69 -13.05
CA ALA A 57 -25.92 1.52 -13.83
C ALA A 57 -26.23 0.30 -12.93
N PHE A 58 -25.45 0.09 -11.87
CA PHE A 58 -25.74 -0.94 -10.86
C PHE A 58 -27.04 -0.66 -10.08
N LEU A 59 -27.25 0.58 -9.64
CA LEU A 59 -28.48 0.99 -8.93
C LEU A 59 -29.74 0.91 -9.80
N ALA A 60 -29.58 1.11 -11.11
CA ALA A 60 -30.67 1.02 -12.08
C ALA A 60 -30.90 -0.40 -12.63
N HIS A 61 -30.08 -1.39 -12.23
CA HIS A 61 -30.07 -2.75 -12.80
C HIS A 61 -29.97 -2.73 -14.33
N ASP A 62 -29.07 -1.92 -14.89
CA ASP A 62 -28.84 -1.81 -16.33
C ASP A 62 -28.23 -3.10 -16.91
N VAL A 63 -29.08 -4.06 -17.24
CA VAL A 63 -28.72 -5.37 -17.82
C VAL A 63 -28.12 -5.28 -19.23
N THR A 64 -27.99 -4.08 -19.80
CA THR A 64 -27.23 -3.88 -21.04
C THR A 64 -25.72 -4.00 -20.82
N LEU A 65 -25.25 -3.85 -19.58
CA LEU A 65 -23.84 -3.97 -19.21
C LEU A 65 -23.54 -5.35 -18.62
N ARG A 66 -22.48 -5.98 -19.12
CA ARG A 66 -22.06 -7.32 -18.67
C ARG A 66 -21.83 -7.39 -17.16
N CYS A 67 -21.10 -6.44 -16.60
CA CYS A 67 -20.76 -6.48 -15.17
C CYS A 67 -21.97 -6.29 -14.25
N VAL A 68 -23.01 -5.57 -14.70
CA VAL A 68 -24.24 -5.39 -13.92
C VAL A 68 -25.00 -6.71 -13.88
N VAL A 69 -25.08 -7.41 -15.02
CA VAL A 69 -25.66 -8.76 -15.06
C VAL A 69 -24.88 -9.74 -14.17
N GLU A 70 -23.55 -9.69 -14.17
CA GLU A 70 -22.72 -10.62 -13.40
C GLU A 70 -22.76 -10.41 -11.88
N TYR A 71 -22.95 -9.17 -11.42
CA TYR A 71 -22.73 -8.80 -10.02
C TYR A 71 -23.91 -8.05 -9.36
N SER A 72 -25.12 -8.14 -9.92
CA SER A 72 -26.33 -7.60 -9.29
C SER A 72 -27.55 -8.46 -9.57
N ASP A 73 -28.57 -8.36 -8.72
CA ASP A 73 -29.92 -8.87 -8.94
C ASP A 73 -30.91 -7.89 -8.27
N ARG A 74 -32.21 -7.99 -8.58
CA ARG A 74 -33.24 -7.12 -7.96
C ARG A 74 -33.46 -7.37 -6.47
N ALA A 75 -32.99 -8.51 -5.95
CA ALA A 75 -33.09 -8.86 -4.53
C ALA A 75 -31.95 -8.24 -3.68
N THR A 76 -30.89 -7.77 -4.34
CA THR A 76 -29.69 -7.21 -3.69
C THR A 76 -30.02 -5.84 -3.11
N SER A 77 -29.70 -5.62 -1.85
CA SER A 77 -29.97 -4.34 -1.20
C SER A 77 -29.13 -3.21 -1.82
N PRO A 78 -29.62 -1.95 -1.82
CA PRO A 78 -28.94 -0.84 -2.50
C PRO A 78 -27.49 -0.60 -2.06
N GLY A 79 -27.17 -0.84 -0.78
CA GLY A 79 -25.80 -0.71 -0.28
C GLY A 79 -24.84 -1.70 -0.94
N TYR A 80 -25.30 -2.93 -1.17
CA TYR A 80 -24.50 -3.95 -1.86
C TYR A 80 -24.50 -3.78 -3.38
N LEU A 81 -25.53 -3.16 -3.98
CA LEU A 81 -25.50 -2.79 -5.39
C LEU A 81 -24.34 -1.83 -5.72
N VAL A 82 -24.08 -0.85 -4.85
CA VAL A 82 -22.90 0.02 -5.01
C VAL A 82 -21.61 -0.78 -4.85
N ALA A 83 -21.56 -1.74 -3.92
CA ALA A 83 -20.41 -2.65 -3.79
C ALA A 83 -20.18 -3.52 -5.03
N GLY A 84 -21.23 -3.78 -5.82
CA GLY A 84 -21.17 -4.41 -7.14
C GLY A 84 -20.18 -3.75 -8.10
N VAL A 85 -19.95 -2.43 -7.96
CA VAL A 85 -18.96 -1.68 -8.75
C VAL A 85 -17.56 -2.27 -8.59
N TRP A 86 -17.17 -2.73 -7.41
CA TRP A 86 -15.85 -3.32 -7.16
C TRP A 86 -15.89 -4.82 -6.84
N ALA A 87 -17.05 -5.45 -6.95
CA ALA A 87 -17.20 -6.91 -6.88
C ALA A 87 -16.51 -7.62 -8.06
N GLY A 88 -16.51 -6.98 -9.23
CA GLY A 88 -15.85 -7.47 -10.44
C GLY A 88 -14.51 -6.83 -10.73
N GLN A 89 -13.73 -7.47 -11.61
CA GLN A 89 -12.42 -6.94 -12.03
C GLN A 89 -12.50 -5.59 -12.73
N ASP A 90 -13.41 -5.45 -13.69
CA ASP A 90 -13.44 -4.28 -14.57
C ASP A 90 -13.77 -3.00 -13.79
N GLY A 91 -14.80 -3.08 -12.93
CA GLY A 91 -15.21 -1.94 -12.12
C GLY A 91 -14.25 -1.64 -10.95
N SER A 92 -13.62 -2.67 -10.34
CA SER A 92 -12.58 -2.45 -9.32
C SER A 92 -11.36 -1.72 -9.89
N LEU A 93 -10.97 -2.00 -11.14
CA LEU A 93 -9.89 -1.28 -11.82
C LEU A 93 -10.27 0.17 -12.18
N LEU A 94 -11.52 0.41 -12.58
CA LEU A 94 -12.03 1.77 -12.76
C LEU A 94 -12.00 2.57 -11.45
N LEU A 95 -12.47 1.97 -10.35
CA LEU A 95 -12.39 2.58 -9.02
C LEU A 95 -10.94 2.90 -8.63
N TRP A 96 -10.03 1.95 -8.85
CA TRP A 96 -8.62 2.16 -8.55
C TRP A 96 -8.00 3.29 -9.37
N ALA A 97 -8.28 3.35 -10.68
CA ALA A 97 -7.83 4.44 -11.55
C ALA A 97 -8.39 5.81 -11.10
N ALA A 98 -9.67 5.87 -10.73
CA ALA A 98 -10.30 7.09 -10.22
C ALA A 98 -9.65 7.56 -8.91
N LEU A 99 -9.37 6.65 -7.98
CA LEU A 99 -8.68 6.95 -6.72
C LEU A 99 -7.24 7.41 -6.93
N VAL A 100 -6.50 6.77 -7.86
CA VAL A 100 -5.16 7.22 -8.28
C VAL A 100 -5.23 8.65 -8.81
N GLY A 101 -6.19 8.95 -9.69
CA GLY A 101 -6.40 10.31 -10.20
C GLY A 101 -6.70 11.32 -9.09
N ALA A 102 -7.62 10.98 -8.18
CA ALA A 102 -8.04 11.86 -7.08
C ALA A 102 -6.87 12.20 -6.15
N VAL A 103 -6.14 11.19 -5.68
CA VAL A 103 -4.99 11.37 -4.78
C VAL A 103 -3.90 12.17 -5.49
N LEU A 104 -3.50 11.78 -6.71
CA LEU A 104 -2.42 12.45 -7.41
C LEU A 104 -2.78 13.89 -7.80
N SER A 105 -4.04 14.15 -8.15
CA SER A 105 -4.56 15.51 -8.36
C SER A 105 -4.45 16.35 -7.09
N ALA A 106 -4.98 15.86 -5.96
CA ALA A 106 -4.92 16.57 -4.69
C ALA A 106 -3.46 16.80 -4.24
N PHE A 107 -2.59 15.82 -4.48
CA PHE A 107 -1.16 15.91 -4.23
C PHE A 107 -0.50 17.02 -5.05
N VAL A 108 -0.64 17.01 -6.37
CA VAL A 108 -0.04 18.02 -7.25
C VAL A 108 -0.60 19.41 -6.96
N GLU A 109 -1.90 19.52 -6.69
CA GLU A 109 -2.55 20.78 -6.33
C GLU A 109 -1.95 21.35 -5.03
N ARG A 110 -1.86 20.54 -3.98
CA ARG A 110 -1.24 20.93 -2.72
C ARG A 110 0.21 21.37 -2.92
N ARG A 111 0.99 20.66 -3.74
CA ARG A 111 2.37 21.07 -4.04
C ARG A 111 2.42 22.44 -4.71
N SER A 112 1.54 22.69 -5.70
CA SER A 112 1.51 23.96 -6.42
C SER A 112 1.16 25.17 -5.53
N ARG A 113 0.42 24.97 -4.45
CA ARG A 113 0.04 26.04 -3.51
C ARG A 113 1.13 26.42 -2.51
N VAL A 114 2.12 25.55 -2.29
CA VAL A 114 3.21 25.78 -1.31
C VAL A 114 4.37 26.57 -1.94
N GLY A 115 4.10 27.35 -2.99
CA GLY A 115 5.09 28.23 -3.62
C GLY A 115 6.27 27.50 -4.27
N VAL A 116 6.10 26.24 -4.66
CA VAL A 116 7.16 25.50 -5.37
C VAL A 116 7.41 26.11 -6.75
N GLU A 117 8.67 26.05 -7.17
CA GLU A 117 9.08 26.42 -8.52
C GLU A 117 8.17 25.78 -9.58
N PRO A 118 7.64 26.53 -10.56
CA PRO A 118 6.67 26.00 -11.53
C PRO A 118 7.16 24.75 -12.27
N GLY A 119 8.48 24.66 -12.52
CA GLY A 119 9.08 23.47 -13.13
C GLY A 119 9.01 22.21 -12.25
N GLU A 120 8.97 22.34 -10.92
CA GLU A 120 8.75 21.22 -10.01
C GLU A 120 7.29 20.75 -10.04
N ALA A 121 6.34 21.69 -9.99
CA ALA A 121 4.93 21.37 -10.14
C ALA A 121 4.64 20.72 -11.50
N GLY A 122 5.28 21.20 -12.58
CA GLY A 122 5.21 20.62 -13.91
C GLY A 122 5.74 19.19 -13.99
N ARG A 123 6.88 18.89 -13.34
CA ARG A 123 7.42 17.51 -13.23
C ARG A 123 6.48 16.59 -12.48
N ALA A 124 5.97 17.04 -11.33
CA ALA A 124 5.03 16.25 -10.54
C ALA A 124 3.75 15.96 -11.33
N ALA A 125 3.21 16.96 -12.03
CA ALA A 125 2.06 16.81 -12.92
C ALA A 125 2.34 15.83 -14.07
N ALA A 126 3.50 15.90 -14.71
CA ALA A 126 3.88 14.99 -15.80
C ALA A 126 3.93 13.53 -15.35
N ILE A 127 4.62 13.25 -14.23
CA ILE A 127 4.77 11.89 -13.70
C ILE A 127 3.41 11.37 -13.20
N ALA A 128 2.64 12.20 -12.50
CA ALA A 128 1.29 11.84 -12.06
C ALA A 128 0.36 11.53 -13.24
N SER A 129 0.42 12.34 -14.30
CA SER A 129 -0.39 12.12 -15.51
C SER A 129 0.06 10.88 -16.28
N LEU A 130 1.36 10.55 -16.26
CA LEU A 130 1.87 9.33 -16.89
C LEU A 130 1.35 8.08 -16.18
N LEU A 131 1.37 8.07 -14.84
CA LEU A 131 0.76 7.00 -14.05
C LEU A 131 -0.73 6.88 -14.37
N LEU A 132 -1.46 8.00 -14.30
CA LEU A 132 -2.91 8.00 -14.57
C LEU A 132 -3.24 7.57 -16.00
N LEU A 133 -2.42 7.95 -16.98
CA LEU A 133 -2.55 7.50 -18.37
C LEU A 133 -2.42 5.99 -18.48
N ALA A 134 -1.44 5.37 -17.80
CA ALA A 134 -1.28 3.93 -17.79
C ALA A 134 -2.52 3.23 -17.20
N PHE A 135 -3.01 3.70 -16.05
CA PHE A 135 -4.23 3.17 -15.43
C PHE A 135 -5.47 3.33 -16.33
N ALA A 136 -5.70 4.52 -16.88
CA ALA A 136 -6.81 4.78 -17.78
C ALA A 136 -6.73 3.93 -19.06
N SER A 137 -5.53 3.70 -19.59
CA SER A 137 -5.31 2.84 -20.76
C SER A 137 -5.59 1.36 -20.46
N ILE A 138 -5.21 0.88 -19.27
CA ILE A 138 -5.54 -0.49 -18.84
C ILE A 138 -7.05 -0.66 -18.73
N VAL A 139 -7.74 0.27 -18.07
CA VAL A 139 -9.21 0.24 -17.96
C VAL A 139 -9.86 0.31 -19.35
N LEU A 140 -9.42 1.22 -20.22
CA LEU A 140 -10.01 1.39 -21.54
C LEU A 140 -9.85 0.17 -22.44
N LEU A 141 -8.64 -0.40 -22.49
CA LEU A 141 -8.26 -1.40 -23.49
C LEU A 141 -8.46 -2.83 -22.99
N HIS A 142 -8.22 -3.09 -21.69
CA HIS A 142 -8.18 -4.45 -21.16
C HIS A 142 -9.37 -4.75 -20.23
N SER A 143 -9.84 -3.76 -19.46
CA SER A 143 -10.82 -3.96 -18.39
C SER A 143 -11.94 -2.92 -18.38
N ASN A 144 -12.59 -2.72 -19.52
CA ASN A 144 -13.63 -1.71 -19.64
C ASN A 144 -14.95 -2.23 -19.03
N PRO A 145 -15.46 -1.65 -17.92
CA PRO A 145 -16.69 -2.12 -17.27
C PRO A 145 -17.96 -1.79 -18.05
N PHE A 146 -17.87 -0.93 -19.06
CA PHE A 146 -19.00 -0.54 -19.90
C PHE A 146 -19.20 -1.46 -21.11
N ARG A 147 -18.47 -2.59 -21.18
CA ARG A 147 -18.66 -3.58 -22.24
C ARG A 147 -20.11 -4.10 -22.26
N PRO A 148 -20.73 -4.20 -23.44
CA PRO A 148 -22.12 -4.61 -23.56
C PRO A 148 -22.28 -6.09 -23.23
N MET A 149 -23.46 -6.45 -22.77
CA MET A 149 -23.91 -7.83 -22.70
C MET A 149 -24.22 -8.33 -24.11
N LEU A 150 -23.37 -9.22 -24.67
CA LEU A 150 -23.47 -9.67 -26.07
C LEU A 150 -24.60 -10.68 -26.35
N ARG A 151 -25.21 -11.25 -25.30
CA ARG A 151 -26.35 -12.19 -25.41
C ARG A 151 -27.67 -11.48 -25.10
N SER A 152 -28.79 -12.18 -25.25
CA SER A 152 -30.11 -11.68 -24.82
C SER A 152 -30.04 -11.11 -23.41
N HIS A 153 -30.59 -9.91 -23.22
CA HIS A 153 -30.63 -9.25 -21.92
C HIS A 153 -31.52 -10.08 -20.98
N PRO A 154 -30.97 -10.66 -19.90
CA PRO A 154 -31.78 -11.45 -18.99
C PRO A 154 -32.75 -10.53 -18.24
N ALA A 155 -33.85 -11.11 -17.74
CA ALA A 155 -34.85 -10.36 -16.98
C ALA A 155 -34.32 -9.81 -15.64
N ASP A 156 -33.28 -10.46 -15.11
CA ASP A 156 -32.55 -10.08 -13.90
C ASP A 156 -31.08 -10.52 -14.02
N GLY A 157 -30.21 -10.00 -13.15
CA GLY A 157 -28.82 -10.42 -13.08
C GLY A 157 -28.61 -11.67 -12.21
N LEU A 158 -27.35 -12.11 -12.11
CA LEU A 158 -26.93 -13.32 -11.40
C LEU A 158 -26.81 -13.12 -9.89
N GLY A 159 -26.84 -11.88 -9.43
CA GLY A 159 -26.66 -11.52 -8.03
C GLY A 159 -25.19 -11.52 -7.59
N LEU A 160 -24.94 -10.89 -6.43
CA LEU A 160 -23.64 -11.01 -5.78
C LEU A 160 -23.46 -12.40 -5.17
N ASN A 161 -22.24 -12.94 -5.29
CA ASN A 161 -21.79 -14.10 -4.52
C ASN A 161 -22.04 -13.84 -3.02
N GLY A 162 -22.43 -14.88 -2.26
CA GLY A 162 -22.65 -14.78 -0.82
C GLY A 162 -21.48 -14.17 -0.06
N LEU A 163 -20.24 -14.52 -0.42
CA LEU A 163 -19.00 -13.99 0.19
C LEU A 163 -18.84 -12.47 0.02
N LEU A 164 -19.53 -11.90 -0.96
CA LEU A 164 -19.51 -10.49 -1.31
C LEU A 164 -20.62 -9.69 -0.61
N ARG A 165 -21.47 -10.34 0.19
CA ARG A 165 -22.59 -9.70 0.90
C ARG A 165 -22.24 -9.37 2.36
N SER A 166 -21.04 -8.81 2.57
CA SER A 166 -20.55 -8.39 3.88
C SER A 166 -20.28 -6.88 3.95
N PRO A 167 -20.59 -6.19 5.07
CA PRO A 167 -20.27 -4.77 5.22
C PRO A 167 -18.76 -4.52 5.13
N TRP A 168 -17.93 -5.48 5.55
CA TRP A 168 -16.48 -5.36 5.45
C TRP A 168 -16.01 -5.43 4.00
N MET A 169 -16.60 -6.30 3.17
CA MET A 169 -16.35 -6.31 1.72
C MET A 169 -16.74 -4.98 1.08
N ALA A 170 -17.86 -4.38 1.48
CA ALA A 170 -18.28 -3.10 0.91
C ALA A 170 -17.28 -1.97 1.21
N VAL A 171 -16.64 -1.95 2.38
CA VAL A 171 -15.77 -0.83 2.79
C VAL A 171 -14.27 -1.10 2.53
N HIS A 172 -13.83 -2.35 2.64
CA HIS A 172 -12.40 -2.72 2.57
C HIS A 172 -11.72 -2.32 1.24
N PRO A 173 -12.20 -2.72 0.04
CA PRO A 173 -11.51 -2.44 -1.22
C PRO A 173 -11.36 -0.94 -1.52
N PRO A 174 -12.39 -0.08 -1.36
CA PRO A 174 -12.22 1.36 -1.53
C PRO A 174 -11.15 1.97 -0.60
N VAL A 175 -11.11 1.56 0.67
CA VAL A 175 -10.11 2.04 1.63
C VAL A 175 -8.71 1.55 1.25
N LEU A 176 -8.56 0.28 0.89
CA LEU A 176 -7.27 -0.29 0.50
C LEU A 176 -6.75 0.35 -0.79
N PHE A 177 -7.60 0.54 -1.81
CA PHE A 177 -7.23 1.21 -3.06
C PHE A 177 -6.89 2.68 -2.86
N ALA A 178 -7.54 3.38 -1.94
CA ALA A 178 -7.14 4.73 -1.56
C ALA A 178 -5.74 4.75 -0.92
N GLY A 179 -5.42 3.73 -0.12
CA GLY A 179 -4.07 3.49 0.40
C GLY A 179 -3.03 3.24 -0.71
N PHE A 180 -3.35 2.34 -1.66
CA PHE A 180 -2.51 2.08 -2.84
C PHE A 180 -2.27 3.35 -3.67
N ALA A 181 -3.28 4.18 -3.87
CA ALA A 181 -3.15 5.45 -4.57
C ALA A 181 -2.25 6.45 -3.79
N ALA A 182 -2.45 6.58 -2.48
CA ALA A 182 -1.70 7.51 -1.63
C ALA A 182 -0.19 7.23 -1.60
N VAL A 183 0.22 5.96 -1.63
CA VAL A 183 1.64 5.60 -1.64
C VAL A 183 2.36 5.87 -2.97
N LEU A 184 1.64 6.24 -4.04
CA LEU A 184 2.26 6.69 -5.29
C LEU A 184 2.88 8.10 -5.15
N ALA A 185 2.34 8.95 -4.28
CA ALA A 185 2.77 10.35 -4.17
C ALA A 185 4.25 10.51 -3.72
N PRO A 186 4.75 9.77 -2.70
CA PRO A 186 6.17 9.75 -2.37
C PRO A 186 7.07 9.35 -3.55
N ALA A 187 6.65 8.38 -4.38
CA ALA A 187 7.42 7.97 -5.56
C ALA A 187 7.46 9.06 -6.64
N VAL A 188 6.35 9.78 -6.87
CA VAL A 188 6.31 10.95 -7.78
C VAL A 188 7.32 12.01 -7.33
N LEU A 189 7.39 12.28 -6.03
CA LEU A 189 8.37 13.22 -5.45
C LEU A 189 9.81 12.73 -5.56
N ALA A 190 10.07 11.46 -5.25
CA ALA A 190 11.39 10.86 -5.37
C ALA A 190 11.92 10.91 -6.81
N ALA A 191 11.08 10.57 -7.79
CA ALA A 191 11.41 10.68 -9.21
C ALA A 191 11.67 12.14 -9.62
N GLY A 192 10.81 13.08 -9.21
CA GLY A 192 11.00 14.50 -9.47
C GLY A 192 12.29 15.06 -8.88
N ALA A 193 12.66 14.65 -7.67
CA ALA A 193 13.89 15.04 -6.98
C ALA A 193 15.14 14.48 -7.66
N LEU A 194 15.10 13.21 -8.07
CA LEU A 194 16.15 12.56 -8.86
C LEU A 194 16.41 13.28 -10.19
N VAL A 195 15.34 13.71 -10.87
CA VAL A 195 15.46 14.49 -12.10
C VAL A 195 16.04 15.88 -11.82
N ARG A 196 15.62 16.55 -10.73
CA ARG A 196 16.08 17.89 -10.36
C ARG A 196 17.56 17.94 -9.98
N GLY A 197 18.04 17.11 -9.04
CA GLY A 197 19.42 17.26 -8.58
C GLY A 197 19.88 16.52 -7.30
N PRO A 198 21.18 16.66 -6.95
CA PRO A 198 21.91 15.74 -6.08
C PRO A 198 21.65 15.84 -4.55
N ARG A 199 20.92 16.84 -4.04
CA ARG A 199 20.74 17.04 -2.58
C ARG A 199 19.39 17.67 -2.22
N ASP A 200 18.32 17.14 -2.76
CA ASP A 200 16.98 17.54 -2.34
C ASP A 200 16.51 16.63 -1.20
N VAL A 201 16.46 17.14 0.04
CA VAL A 201 15.81 16.46 1.17
C VAL A 201 14.36 16.96 1.33
N GLY A 202 14.02 18.10 0.72
CA GLY A 202 12.70 18.71 0.83
C GLY A 202 11.58 17.82 0.30
N TRP A 203 11.87 16.96 -0.68
CA TRP A 203 10.91 15.99 -1.18
C TRP A 203 10.47 14.97 -0.12
N VAL A 204 11.36 14.57 0.81
CA VAL A 204 11.02 13.63 1.89
C VAL A 204 10.02 14.26 2.84
N VAL A 205 10.29 15.51 3.25
CA VAL A 205 9.38 16.31 4.10
C VAL A 205 8.03 16.50 3.40
N ALA A 206 8.05 16.83 2.11
CA ALA A 206 6.83 17.02 1.32
C ALA A 206 6.03 15.72 1.14
N ALA A 207 6.70 14.56 1.10
CA ALA A 207 6.07 13.26 0.97
C ALA A 207 5.45 12.76 2.28
N ARG A 208 5.91 13.22 3.45
CA ARG A 208 5.52 12.69 4.76
C ARG A 208 4.00 12.66 5.02
N PRO A 209 3.20 13.71 4.74
CA PRO A 209 1.76 13.65 4.95
C PRO A 209 1.07 12.58 4.10
N TRP A 210 1.55 12.37 2.88
CA TRP A 210 0.99 11.40 1.93
C TRP A 210 1.42 9.98 2.28
N ALA A 211 2.67 9.79 2.72
CA ALA A 211 3.13 8.51 3.22
C ALA A 211 2.39 8.07 4.49
N LEU A 212 2.08 9.01 5.41
CA LEU A 212 1.27 8.72 6.59
C LEU A 212 -0.19 8.42 6.23
N ALA A 213 -0.79 9.19 5.32
CA ALA A 213 -2.14 8.92 4.83
C ALA A 213 -2.23 7.54 4.15
N GLY A 214 -1.27 7.22 3.27
CA GLY A 214 -1.19 5.91 2.62
C GLY A 214 -0.96 4.79 3.62
N TRP A 215 -0.01 4.93 4.54
CA TRP A 215 0.23 3.95 5.60
C TRP A 215 -1.01 3.70 6.47
N GLY A 216 -1.73 4.75 6.85
CA GLY A 216 -2.95 4.65 7.64
C GLY A 216 -4.09 3.98 6.89
N LEU A 217 -4.32 4.36 5.63
CA LEU A 217 -5.33 3.75 4.77
C LEU A 217 -5.01 2.28 4.44
N LEU A 218 -3.75 1.95 4.19
CA LEU A 218 -3.32 0.56 4.00
C LEU A 218 -3.50 -0.26 5.28
N GLY A 219 -3.19 0.31 6.45
CA GLY A 219 -3.40 -0.34 7.74
C GLY A 219 -4.89 -0.59 8.02
N LEU A 220 -5.72 0.42 7.79
CA LEU A 220 -7.18 0.29 7.94
C LEU A 220 -7.76 -0.69 6.91
N GLY A 221 -7.30 -0.62 5.66
CA GLY A 221 -7.66 -1.58 4.61
C GLY A 221 -7.35 -3.00 5.08
N ASN A 222 -6.11 -3.30 5.45
CA ASN A 222 -5.73 -4.62 5.95
C ASN A 222 -6.58 -5.05 7.15
N LEU A 223 -6.84 -4.17 8.12
CA LEU A 223 -7.71 -4.48 9.28
C LEU A 223 -9.14 -4.85 8.85
N LEU A 224 -9.74 -4.09 7.95
CA LEU A 224 -11.08 -4.38 7.43
C LEU A 224 -11.10 -5.70 6.63
N GLY A 225 -10.02 -5.99 5.90
CA GLY A 225 -9.84 -7.26 5.18
C GLY A 225 -9.72 -8.44 6.12
N MET A 226 -8.99 -8.29 7.23
CA MET A 226 -8.89 -9.29 8.30
C MET A 226 -10.25 -9.59 8.94
N LEU A 227 -11.07 -8.56 9.19
CA LEU A 227 -12.43 -8.72 9.71
C LEU A 227 -13.33 -9.46 8.73
N TRP A 228 -13.24 -9.11 7.44
CA TRP A 228 -13.97 -9.81 6.39
C TRP A 228 -13.58 -11.29 6.30
N ALA A 229 -12.28 -11.58 6.22
CA ALA A 229 -11.77 -12.95 6.17
C ALA A 229 -12.22 -13.77 7.40
N TYR A 230 -12.21 -13.16 8.59
CA TYR A 230 -12.64 -13.83 9.81
C TYR A 230 -14.11 -14.25 9.78
N GLU A 231 -14.99 -13.40 9.27
CA GLU A 231 -16.42 -13.70 9.13
C GLU A 231 -16.68 -14.77 8.05
N GLU A 232 -16.08 -14.62 6.87
CA GLU A 232 -16.35 -15.50 5.73
C GLU A 232 -15.68 -16.88 5.85
N LEU A 233 -14.53 -16.98 6.53
CA LEU A 233 -13.84 -18.25 6.77
C LEU A 233 -14.34 -18.99 8.01
N GLY A 234 -15.54 -18.65 8.50
CA GLY A 234 -16.18 -19.37 9.60
C GLY A 234 -15.39 -19.29 10.91
N TRP A 235 -14.84 -18.12 11.25
CA TRP A 235 -14.11 -17.85 12.50
C TRP A 235 -12.77 -18.60 12.63
N GLY A 236 -12.25 -19.14 11.51
CA GLY A 236 -11.01 -19.93 11.46
C GLY A 236 -9.70 -19.13 11.60
N GLY A 237 -9.76 -17.80 11.59
CA GLY A 237 -8.60 -16.92 11.75
C GLY A 237 -8.78 -15.59 11.01
N TYR A 238 -7.97 -14.60 11.36
CA TYR A 238 -8.03 -13.25 10.78
C TYR A 238 -7.01 -13.01 9.66
N TRP A 239 -6.10 -13.96 9.42
CA TRP A 239 -5.08 -13.88 8.38
C TRP A 239 -4.62 -15.29 7.97
N GLY A 240 -4.81 -15.66 6.71
CA GLY A 240 -4.49 -16.98 6.17
C GLY A 240 -3.11 -17.10 5.51
N TRP A 241 -2.37 -16.00 5.35
CA TRP A 241 -1.16 -15.92 4.50
C TRP A 241 -1.45 -16.24 3.02
N ASP A 242 -2.67 -15.98 2.59
CA ASP A 242 -3.09 -16.11 1.20
C ASP A 242 -2.34 -15.08 0.31
N PRO A 243 -2.00 -15.40 -0.96
CA PRO A 243 -1.27 -14.48 -1.83
C PRO A 243 -1.88 -13.08 -1.97
N VAL A 244 -3.21 -12.95 -1.90
CA VAL A 244 -3.89 -11.64 -1.99
C VAL A 244 -3.73 -10.84 -0.69
N GLU A 245 -3.83 -11.50 0.46
CA GLU A 245 -3.52 -10.90 1.76
C GLU A 245 -2.05 -10.47 1.82
N ASN A 246 -1.13 -11.32 1.37
CA ASN A 246 0.29 -11.00 1.31
C ASN A 246 0.54 -9.79 0.37
N ALA A 247 -0.15 -9.73 -0.76
CA ALA A 247 -0.07 -8.62 -1.69
C ALA A 247 -0.51 -7.28 -1.09
N SER A 248 -1.48 -7.27 -0.14
CA SER A 248 -1.89 -6.05 0.56
C SER A 248 -0.98 -5.72 1.76
N LEU A 249 -0.32 -6.71 2.36
CA LEU A 249 0.66 -6.52 3.45
C LEU A 249 1.98 -5.92 2.98
N LEU A 250 2.51 -6.38 1.84
CA LEU A 250 3.80 -5.94 1.29
C LEU A 250 3.95 -4.40 1.17
N PRO A 251 3.01 -3.66 0.56
CA PRO A 251 3.11 -2.20 0.49
C PRO A 251 3.01 -1.53 1.87
N TRP A 252 2.28 -2.12 2.83
CA TRP A 252 2.22 -1.59 4.20
C TRP A 252 3.57 -1.73 4.94
N LEU A 253 4.24 -2.88 4.80
CA LEU A 253 5.59 -3.08 5.33
C LEU A 253 6.61 -2.13 4.67
N ALA A 254 6.56 -1.99 3.35
CA ALA A 254 7.43 -1.08 2.61
C ALA A 254 7.19 0.39 2.99
N SER A 255 5.92 0.80 3.16
CA SER A 255 5.56 2.14 3.63
C SER A 255 6.04 2.37 5.07
N THR A 256 5.96 1.36 5.92
CA THR A 256 6.49 1.42 7.30
C THR A 256 8.01 1.64 7.27
N ALA A 257 8.74 0.89 6.44
CA ALA A 257 10.18 1.07 6.27
C ALA A 257 10.51 2.47 5.72
N TYR A 258 9.76 2.93 4.72
CA TYR A 258 9.91 4.27 4.16
C TYR A 258 9.75 5.35 5.23
N LEU A 259 8.73 5.30 6.09
CA LEU A 259 8.49 6.30 7.13
C LEU A 259 9.64 6.37 8.16
N HIS A 260 10.24 5.23 8.51
CA HIS A 260 11.41 5.18 9.38
C HIS A 260 12.62 5.82 8.71
N VAL A 261 12.90 5.47 7.45
CA VAL A 261 14.01 6.07 6.69
C VAL A 261 13.77 7.56 6.45
N ALA A 262 12.55 7.98 6.17
CA ALA A 262 12.17 9.39 5.99
C ALA A 262 12.49 10.19 7.26
N THR A 263 12.15 9.66 8.43
CA THR A 263 12.47 10.31 9.72
C THR A 263 13.99 10.46 9.92
N VAL A 264 14.78 9.43 9.60
CA VAL A 264 16.25 9.53 9.66
C VAL A 264 16.78 10.53 8.64
N THR A 265 16.20 10.56 7.43
CA THR A 265 16.60 11.48 6.37
C THR A 265 16.33 12.93 6.75
N GLU A 266 15.17 13.23 7.32
CA GLU A 266 14.79 14.57 7.79
C GLU A 266 15.68 15.03 8.96
N ARG A 267 15.99 14.14 9.91
CA ARG A 267 16.71 14.48 11.14
C ARG A 267 18.23 14.48 10.99
N ARG A 268 18.77 13.69 10.05
CA ARG A 268 20.21 13.45 9.91
C ARG A 268 20.76 13.79 8.52
N GLY A 269 19.90 14.03 7.52
CA GLY A 269 20.36 14.18 6.13
C GLY A 269 21.00 12.91 5.56
N ALA A 270 20.72 11.75 6.15
CA ALA A 270 21.28 10.45 5.78
C ALA A 270 20.24 9.57 5.09
N LEU A 271 20.66 8.46 4.47
CA LEU A 271 19.77 7.46 3.85
C LEU A 271 18.85 7.98 2.72
N LEU A 272 19.17 9.12 2.10
CA LEU A 272 18.35 9.70 1.02
C LEU A 272 18.10 8.72 -0.14
N ARG A 273 19.12 7.92 -0.51
CA ARG A 273 19.00 6.88 -1.56
C ARG A 273 18.04 5.77 -1.13
N THR A 274 18.14 5.35 0.13
CA THR A 274 17.28 4.33 0.71
C THR A 274 15.84 4.83 0.79
N ALA A 275 15.63 6.11 1.14
CA ALA A 275 14.31 6.73 1.17
C ALA A 275 13.66 6.65 -0.22
N ALA A 276 14.41 6.96 -1.26
CA ALA A 276 13.92 6.90 -2.63
C ALA A 276 13.65 5.47 -3.12
N ALA A 277 14.56 4.54 -2.82
CA ALA A 277 14.38 3.13 -3.15
C ALA A 277 13.11 2.55 -2.49
N LEU A 278 12.89 2.88 -1.21
CA LEU A 278 11.68 2.45 -0.50
C LEU A 278 10.43 3.18 -1.01
N ALA A 279 10.51 4.46 -1.39
CA ALA A 279 9.39 5.17 -2.00
C ALA A 279 8.96 4.49 -3.31
N PHE A 280 9.91 4.12 -4.17
CA PHE A 280 9.62 3.38 -5.40
C PHE A 280 9.10 1.97 -5.12
N ALA A 281 9.73 1.22 -4.22
CA ALA A 281 9.25 -0.11 -3.84
C ALA A 281 7.81 -0.06 -3.31
N THR A 282 7.49 0.90 -2.44
CA THR A 282 6.15 1.07 -1.87
C THR A 282 5.10 1.40 -2.95
N ALA A 283 5.47 2.15 -3.99
CA ALA A 283 4.58 2.46 -5.11
C ALA A 283 4.43 1.30 -6.12
N ILE A 284 5.45 0.45 -6.25
CA ILE A 284 5.47 -0.69 -7.17
C ILE A 284 4.69 -1.88 -6.61
N LEU A 285 4.76 -2.13 -5.30
CA LEU A 285 4.14 -3.29 -4.66
C LEU A 285 2.61 -3.41 -4.85
N PRO A 286 1.80 -2.32 -4.86
CA PRO A 286 0.38 -2.40 -5.20
C PRO A 286 0.12 -2.86 -6.64
N VAL A 287 0.98 -2.45 -7.59
CA VAL A 287 0.91 -2.88 -9.00
C VAL A 287 1.26 -4.36 -9.10
N PHE A 288 2.30 -4.81 -8.38
CA PHE A 288 2.64 -6.22 -8.25
C PHE A 288 1.50 -7.04 -7.65
N GLY A 289 0.88 -6.58 -6.57
CA GLY A 289 -0.28 -7.24 -5.96
C GLY A 289 -1.44 -7.36 -6.93
N THR A 290 -1.73 -6.29 -7.69
CA THR A 290 -2.80 -6.32 -8.69
C THR A 290 -2.50 -7.31 -9.82
N TYR A 291 -1.26 -7.37 -10.30
CA TYR A 291 -0.81 -8.40 -11.23
C TYR A 291 -1.02 -9.81 -10.64
N LEU A 292 -0.61 -10.06 -9.40
CA LEU A 292 -0.81 -11.37 -8.74
C LEU A 292 -2.28 -11.78 -8.71
N THR A 293 -3.16 -10.88 -8.29
CA THR A 293 -4.61 -11.17 -8.14
C THR A 293 -5.36 -11.43 -9.45
N ARG A 294 -4.73 -11.22 -10.62
CA ARG A 294 -5.37 -11.27 -11.95
C ARG A 294 -4.64 -12.15 -12.97
N SER A 295 -3.44 -12.61 -12.65
CA SER A 295 -2.58 -13.36 -13.58
C SER A 295 -2.75 -14.88 -13.48
N GLY A 296 -3.44 -15.39 -12.44
CA GLY A 296 -3.58 -16.83 -12.22
C GLY A 296 -2.28 -17.57 -11.88
N ILE A 297 -1.13 -16.88 -11.80
CA ILE A 297 0.18 -17.52 -11.60
C ILE A 297 0.36 -18.09 -10.19
N VAL A 298 -0.40 -17.58 -9.21
CA VAL A 298 -0.47 -18.12 -7.85
C VAL A 298 -1.93 -18.39 -7.52
N ALA A 299 -2.21 -19.58 -6.97
CA ALA A 299 -3.53 -19.94 -6.49
C ALA A 299 -3.87 -19.15 -5.21
N SER A 300 -5.05 -18.53 -5.18
CA SER A 300 -5.56 -17.78 -4.03
C SER A 300 -7.08 -17.87 -3.99
N GLN A 301 -7.63 -17.89 -2.78
CA GLN A 301 -9.08 -17.90 -2.56
C GLN A 301 -9.74 -16.54 -2.84
N HIS A 302 -8.95 -15.47 -2.82
CA HIS A 302 -9.41 -14.10 -3.03
C HIS A 302 -8.99 -13.53 -4.40
N ALA A 303 -8.30 -14.33 -5.23
CA ALA A 303 -7.90 -13.90 -6.55
C ALA A 303 -9.09 -13.94 -7.51
N PHE A 304 -9.06 -13.03 -8.49
CA PHE A 304 -9.99 -13.09 -9.58
C PHE A 304 -9.51 -14.09 -10.65
N ALA A 305 -10.38 -14.44 -11.60
CA ALA A 305 -10.01 -15.25 -12.75
C ALA A 305 -8.86 -14.62 -13.57
N GLU A 306 -8.10 -15.44 -14.30
CA GLU A 306 -7.05 -14.94 -15.19
C GLU A 306 -7.63 -14.05 -16.29
N THR A 307 -7.05 -12.86 -16.50
CA THR A 307 -7.52 -11.93 -17.54
C THR A 307 -6.40 -11.24 -18.33
N PRO A 308 -6.69 -10.76 -19.56
CA PRO A 308 -5.71 -10.02 -20.38
C PRO A 308 -5.16 -8.74 -19.72
N ALA A 309 -5.83 -8.22 -18.68
CA ALA A 309 -5.32 -7.10 -17.91
C ALA A 309 -4.05 -7.43 -17.13
N ALA A 310 -3.81 -8.71 -16.81
CA ALA A 310 -2.60 -9.17 -16.13
C ALA A 310 -1.34 -8.79 -16.92
N ASP A 311 -1.32 -9.02 -18.23
CA ASP A 311 -0.18 -8.70 -19.09
C ASP A 311 0.10 -7.19 -19.13
N ALA A 312 -0.96 -6.38 -19.17
CA ALA A 312 -0.83 -4.93 -19.11
C ALA A 312 -0.27 -4.46 -17.76
N PHE A 313 -0.67 -5.10 -16.66
CA PHE A 313 -0.09 -4.84 -15.34
C PHE A 313 1.34 -5.33 -15.20
N LEU A 314 1.71 -6.45 -15.85
CA LEU A 314 3.09 -6.91 -15.91
C LEU A 314 3.96 -5.91 -16.66
N LEU A 315 3.49 -5.39 -17.80
CA LEU A 315 4.18 -4.34 -18.55
C LEU A 315 4.35 -3.07 -17.71
N LEU A 316 3.30 -2.63 -17.01
CA LEU A 316 3.37 -1.48 -16.10
C LEU A 316 4.37 -1.73 -14.96
N LEU A 317 4.32 -2.91 -14.34
CA LEU A 317 5.23 -3.32 -13.27
C LEU A 317 6.69 -3.29 -13.75
N SER A 318 6.99 -3.92 -14.88
CA SER A 318 8.32 -3.94 -15.48
C SER A 318 8.80 -2.54 -15.86
N GLY A 319 7.92 -1.71 -16.42
CA GLY A 319 8.22 -0.31 -16.76
C GLY A 319 8.53 0.54 -15.53
N LEU A 320 7.75 0.42 -14.46
CA LEU A 320 7.99 1.13 -13.20
C LEU A 320 9.28 0.68 -12.53
N ALA A 321 9.54 -0.63 -12.49
CA ALA A 321 10.77 -1.19 -11.94
C ALA A 321 12.01 -0.70 -12.74
N ALA A 322 11.95 -0.77 -14.07
CA ALA A 322 13.03 -0.30 -14.94
C ALA A 322 13.27 1.21 -14.78
N ALA A 323 12.21 2.02 -14.71
CA ALA A 323 12.33 3.46 -14.48
C ALA A 323 12.92 3.79 -13.11
N ALA A 324 12.46 3.12 -12.04
CA ALA A 324 12.98 3.32 -10.69
C ALA A 324 14.47 2.95 -10.60
N LEU A 325 14.85 1.76 -11.09
CA LEU A 325 16.23 1.31 -11.11
C LEU A 325 17.12 2.19 -11.99
N GLY A 326 16.63 2.57 -13.18
CA GLY A 326 17.33 3.45 -14.11
C GLY A 326 17.59 4.83 -13.50
N LEU A 327 16.60 5.44 -12.87
CA LEU A 327 16.74 6.76 -12.20
C LEU A 327 17.72 6.68 -11.02
N LEU A 328 17.61 5.64 -10.19
CA LEU A 328 18.52 5.43 -9.07
C LEU A 328 19.96 5.19 -9.55
N ALA A 329 20.16 4.34 -10.56
CA ALA A 329 21.47 4.04 -11.13
C ALA A 329 22.10 5.30 -11.77
N TRP A 330 21.32 6.04 -12.57
CA TRP A 330 21.76 7.28 -13.22
C TRP A 330 22.28 8.32 -12.20
N ARG A 331 21.61 8.44 -11.05
CA ARG A 331 21.97 9.44 -10.03
C ARG A 331 22.83 8.89 -8.90
N TRP A 332 23.12 7.58 -8.87
CA TRP A 332 23.73 6.90 -7.72
C TRP A 332 25.00 7.59 -7.21
N ARG A 333 25.95 7.91 -8.09
CA ARG A 333 27.25 8.52 -7.70
C ARG A 333 27.13 9.97 -7.22
N ARG A 334 26.11 10.69 -7.69
CA ARG A 334 25.96 12.15 -7.46
C ARG A 334 24.94 12.47 -6.38
N TRP A 335 23.99 11.58 -6.09
CA TRP A 335 22.89 11.82 -5.15
C TRP A 335 23.26 11.37 -3.73
N GLY A 336 23.02 12.22 -2.74
CA GLY A 336 23.12 11.83 -1.33
C GLY A 336 24.54 11.50 -0.84
N ARG A 337 25.59 12.22 -1.29
CA ARG A 337 26.93 12.09 -0.69
C ARG A 337 26.94 12.66 0.74
N GLU A 338 26.86 11.70 1.67
CA GLU A 338 27.23 11.57 3.09
C GLU A 338 27.14 12.79 4.02
N ALA A 339 26.28 12.65 5.03
CA ALA A 339 26.41 13.30 6.34
C ALA A 339 25.76 12.45 7.45
N ALA A 340 26.22 11.22 7.69
CA ALA A 340 26.23 10.62 9.04
C ALA A 340 26.90 9.25 8.99
N ARG A 341 28.12 9.14 9.53
CA ARG A 341 28.54 7.86 10.12
C ARG A 341 27.63 7.63 11.33
N LEU A 342 27.24 6.38 11.59
CA LEU A 342 26.59 6.03 12.85
C LEU A 342 27.56 6.40 13.99
N GLU A 343 27.21 7.39 14.80
CA GLU A 343 28.08 7.91 15.86
C GLU A 343 28.15 6.94 17.06
N ALA A 344 27.07 6.19 17.30
CA ALA A 344 27.02 5.12 18.29
C ALA A 344 25.96 4.07 17.92
N TRP A 345 26.19 2.82 18.34
CA TRP A 345 25.23 1.73 18.24
C TRP A 345 24.00 1.93 19.15
N ALA A 346 24.20 2.50 20.35
CA ALA A 346 23.13 2.85 21.28
C ALA A 346 22.51 4.22 20.92
N SER A 347 21.92 4.32 19.73
CA SER A 347 21.33 5.54 19.19
C SER A 347 20.01 5.28 18.48
N ARG A 348 19.15 6.30 18.40
CA ARG A 348 17.86 6.21 17.73
C ARG A 348 18.02 5.94 16.23
N GLU A 349 19.04 6.51 15.59
CA GLU A 349 19.33 6.24 14.18
C GLU A 349 19.77 4.80 13.91
N ALA A 350 20.60 4.21 14.78
CA ALA A 350 21.01 2.81 14.64
C ALA A 350 19.80 1.87 14.80
N GLY A 351 18.96 2.15 15.80
CA GLY A 351 17.71 1.42 16.01
C GLY A 351 16.74 1.53 14.81
N ALA A 352 16.59 2.73 14.23
CA ALA A 352 15.76 2.93 13.04
C ALA A 352 16.32 2.20 11.81
N VAL A 353 17.64 2.18 11.61
CA VAL A 353 18.29 1.41 10.53
C VAL A 353 18.04 -0.09 10.72
N LEU A 354 18.17 -0.60 11.95
CA LEU A 354 17.91 -2.00 12.25
C LEU A 354 16.44 -2.37 12.03
N ALA A 355 15.49 -1.52 12.43
CA ALA A 355 14.06 -1.73 12.17
C ALA A 355 13.77 -1.78 10.66
N VAL A 356 14.39 -0.89 9.88
CA VAL A 356 14.28 -0.89 8.42
C VAL A 356 14.86 -2.18 7.82
N LEU A 357 16.01 -2.65 8.31
CA LEU A 357 16.59 -3.92 7.85
C LEU A 357 15.66 -5.10 8.12
N VAL A 358 15.09 -5.18 9.32
CA VAL A 358 14.10 -6.22 9.67
C VAL A 358 12.89 -6.15 8.76
N LEU A 359 12.33 -4.96 8.52
CA LEU A 359 11.20 -4.75 7.62
C LEU A 359 11.54 -5.17 6.17
N VAL A 360 12.73 -4.85 5.67
CA VAL A 360 13.18 -5.30 4.34
C VAL A 360 13.28 -6.82 4.27
N VAL A 361 13.81 -7.47 5.30
CA VAL A 361 13.86 -8.94 5.38
C VAL A 361 12.44 -9.53 5.40
N MET A 362 11.51 -8.94 6.15
CA MET A 362 10.10 -9.37 6.16
C MET A 362 9.45 -9.23 4.78
N ILE A 363 9.66 -8.10 4.09
CA ILE A 363 9.15 -7.88 2.72
C ILE A 363 9.69 -8.95 1.77
N LEU A 364 11.01 -9.20 1.78
CA LEU A 364 11.63 -10.21 0.93
C LEU A 364 11.14 -11.62 1.25
N ALA A 365 11.01 -11.97 2.53
CA ALA A 365 10.55 -13.29 2.95
C ALA A 365 9.09 -13.53 2.54
N VAL A 366 8.19 -12.56 2.75
CA VAL A 366 6.79 -12.66 2.32
C VAL A 366 6.69 -12.72 0.80
N ALA A 367 7.41 -11.86 0.07
CA ALA A 367 7.41 -11.86 -1.39
C ALA A 367 7.93 -13.19 -1.97
N LEU A 368 9.03 -13.71 -1.41
CA LEU A 368 9.63 -14.98 -1.85
C LEU A 368 8.70 -16.16 -1.57
N ALA A 369 8.09 -16.21 -0.38
CA ALA A 369 7.14 -17.25 -0.02
C ALA A 369 5.87 -17.19 -0.88
N THR A 370 5.38 -15.98 -1.19
CA THR A 370 4.23 -15.77 -2.08
C THR A 370 4.54 -16.23 -3.52
N LEU A 371 5.77 -16.02 -3.99
CA LEU A 371 6.23 -16.46 -5.32
C LEU A 371 6.78 -17.89 -5.35
N ALA A 372 6.86 -18.58 -4.22
CA ALA A 372 7.41 -19.93 -4.13
C ALA A 372 6.74 -20.93 -5.09
N PRO A 373 5.41 -20.88 -5.36
CA PRO A 373 4.79 -21.79 -6.32
C PRO A 373 5.33 -21.61 -7.74
N LEU A 374 5.66 -20.37 -8.14
CA LEU A 374 6.25 -20.06 -9.44
C LEU A 374 7.71 -20.52 -9.50
N LEU A 375 8.49 -20.21 -8.46
CA LEU A 375 9.90 -20.57 -8.37
C LEU A 375 10.09 -22.10 -8.35
N GLY A 376 9.22 -22.82 -7.64
CA GLY A 376 9.23 -24.28 -7.62
C GLY A 376 9.01 -24.88 -9.01
N ARG A 377 8.09 -24.33 -9.80
CA ARG A 377 7.86 -24.80 -11.18
C ARG A 377 9.08 -24.61 -12.06
N TRP A 378 9.80 -23.49 -11.92
CA TRP A 378 10.96 -23.18 -12.75
C TRP A 378 12.22 -23.95 -12.34
N PHE A 379 12.44 -24.14 -11.05
CA PHE A 379 13.72 -24.66 -10.54
C PHE A 379 13.65 -26.06 -9.93
N LEU A 380 12.48 -26.51 -9.47
CA LEU A 380 12.31 -27.74 -8.68
C LEU A 380 11.38 -28.78 -9.33
N GLY A 381 10.89 -28.51 -10.54
CA GLY A 381 10.02 -29.44 -11.28
C GLY A 381 8.56 -29.51 -10.79
N GLY A 382 8.14 -28.64 -9.85
CA GLY A 382 6.77 -28.61 -9.34
C GLY A 382 6.49 -27.44 -8.39
N PRO A 383 5.22 -27.01 -8.22
CA PRO A 383 4.90 -25.86 -7.38
C PRO A 383 5.21 -26.12 -5.91
N LEU A 384 5.96 -25.22 -5.28
CA LEU A 384 6.23 -25.23 -3.84
C LEU A 384 5.28 -24.26 -3.13
N GLN A 385 4.29 -24.77 -2.40
CA GLN A 385 3.42 -23.94 -1.57
C GLN A 385 3.95 -23.83 -0.14
N VAL A 386 4.07 -22.59 0.35
CA VAL A 386 4.43 -22.32 1.74
C VAL A 386 3.14 -22.30 2.57
N GLN A 387 3.06 -23.20 3.56
CA GLN A 387 1.91 -23.27 4.48
C GLN A 387 1.98 -22.14 5.52
N PRO A 388 0.85 -21.75 6.14
CA PRO A 388 0.79 -20.72 7.19
C PRO A 388 1.84 -20.89 8.30
N GLU A 389 2.10 -22.12 8.73
CA GLU A 389 3.12 -22.42 9.75
C GLU A 389 4.53 -22.10 9.24
N GLY A 390 4.76 -22.23 7.93
CA GLY A 390 5.99 -21.83 7.26
C GLY A 390 6.20 -20.32 7.37
N TYR A 391 5.16 -19.52 7.08
CA TYR A 391 5.19 -18.07 7.28
C TYR A 391 5.48 -17.69 8.73
N ALA A 392 4.80 -18.33 9.67
CA ALA A 392 4.97 -18.07 11.10
C ALA A 392 6.41 -18.30 11.59
N ARG A 393 7.10 -19.31 11.06
CA ARG A 393 8.48 -19.64 11.46
C ARG A 393 9.48 -18.53 11.15
N PHE A 394 9.31 -17.80 10.06
CA PHE A 394 10.20 -16.68 9.73
C PHE A 394 9.63 -15.32 10.16
N MET A 395 8.31 -15.11 10.05
CA MET A 395 7.68 -13.85 10.44
C MET A 395 7.61 -13.67 11.97
N GLY A 396 7.38 -14.73 12.73
CA GLY A 396 7.26 -14.67 14.19
C GLY A 396 8.50 -14.06 14.87
N PRO A 397 9.72 -14.61 14.65
CA PRO A 397 10.94 -14.05 15.21
C PRO A 397 11.21 -12.61 14.74
N LEU A 398 11.00 -12.32 13.45
CA LEU A 398 11.20 -10.97 12.89
C LEU A 398 10.22 -9.96 13.49
N ALA A 399 8.96 -10.35 13.69
CA ALA A 399 7.95 -9.52 14.33
C ALA A 399 8.28 -9.25 15.80
N LEU A 400 8.79 -10.24 16.54
CA LEU A 400 9.25 -10.04 17.92
C LEU A 400 10.44 -9.08 18.01
N VAL A 401 11.41 -9.20 17.10
CA VAL A 401 12.52 -8.26 17.00
C VAL A 401 12.01 -6.86 16.68
N LEU A 402 11.10 -6.72 15.71
CA LEU A 402 10.51 -5.42 15.37
C LEU A 402 9.72 -4.82 16.54
N LEU A 403 8.99 -5.63 17.30
CA LEU A 403 8.24 -5.18 18.47
C LEU A 403 9.18 -4.72 19.59
N ALA A 404 10.27 -5.45 19.84
CA ALA A 404 11.32 -5.04 20.78
C ALA A 404 12.00 -3.73 20.35
N LEU A 405 12.30 -3.57 19.06
CA LEU A 405 12.83 -2.31 18.52
C LEU A 405 11.83 -1.17 18.66
N THR A 406 10.54 -1.42 18.46
CA THR A 406 9.47 -0.42 18.65
C THR A 406 9.38 0.02 20.11
N ALA A 407 9.62 -0.89 21.06
CA ALA A 407 9.68 -0.53 22.48
C ALA A 407 10.92 0.30 22.81
N ILE A 408 12.11 -0.13 22.36
CA ILE A 408 13.40 0.39 22.81
C ILE A 408 13.80 1.66 22.05
N CYS A 409 13.62 1.72 20.73
CA CYS A 409 14.15 2.80 19.88
C CYS A 409 13.65 4.21 20.25
N PRO A 410 12.37 4.43 20.58
CA PRO A 410 11.90 5.75 21.02
C PRO A 410 12.61 6.26 22.29
N MET A 411 13.08 5.35 23.13
CA MET A 411 13.76 5.64 24.40
C MET A 411 15.22 6.06 24.21
N LEU A 412 15.80 5.74 23.04
CA LEU A 412 17.16 6.14 22.68
C LEU A 412 17.19 7.60 22.21
N ALA A 413 18.29 8.28 22.52
CA ALA A 413 18.58 9.61 21.99
C ALA A 413 19.22 9.51 20.59
N TRP A 414 19.10 10.58 19.80
CA TRP A 414 19.89 10.74 18.57
C TRP A 414 21.38 10.84 18.91
N ARG A 415 22.26 10.32 18.05
CA ARG A 415 23.73 10.26 18.22
C ARG A 415 24.20 9.26 19.26
N ARG A 416 23.87 9.51 20.54
CA ARG A 416 24.33 8.69 21.66
C ARG A 416 23.36 8.78 22.82
N THR A 417 23.05 7.63 23.41
CA THR A 417 22.22 7.54 24.62
C THR A 417 23.11 7.29 25.84
N ALA A 418 22.97 8.12 26.88
CA ALA A 418 23.62 7.88 28.16
C ALA A 418 22.91 6.75 28.94
N GLY A 419 23.69 5.81 29.51
CA GLY A 419 23.14 4.62 30.18
C GLY A 419 22.12 4.93 31.28
N ARG A 420 22.40 5.93 32.13
CA ARG A 420 21.47 6.35 33.20
C ARG A 420 20.14 6.88 32.67
N ARG A 421 20.15 7.61 31.56
CA ARG A 421 18.95 8.13 30.89
C ARG A 421 18.14 7.01 30.25
N PHE A 422 18.80 6.00 29.69
CA PHE A 422 18.14 4.83 29.16
C PHE A 422 17.49 4.00 30.27
N ALA A 423 18.21 3.71 31.35
CA ALA A 423 17.69 2.96 32.49
C ALA A 423 16.47 3.64 33.13
N SER A 424 16.52 4.97 33.31
CA SER A 424 15.37 5.70 33.85
C SER A 424 14.17 5.71 32.91
N ALA A 425 14.39 5.75 31.59
CA ALA A 425 13.32 5.61 30.61
C ALA A 425 12.72 4.20 30.62
N LEU A 426 13.54 3.16 30.83
CA LEU A 426 13.16 1.75 30.76
C LEU A 426 12.38 1.23 31.96
N ALA A 427 12.48 1.90 33.11
CA ALA A 427 11.87 1.44 34.35
C ALA A 427 10.35 1.17 34.24
N VAL A 428 9.57 2.14 33.76
CA VAL A 428 8.10 1.98 33.66
C VAL A 428 7.71 0.94 32.60
N PRO A 429 8.26 0.96 31.37
CA PRO A 429 7.97 -0.06 30.37
C PRO A 429 8.39 -1.48 30.77
N ALA A 430 9.52 -1.63 31.47
CA ALA A 430 9.98 -2.92 31.97
C ALA A 430 9.03 -3.49 33.04
N VAL A 431 8.54 -2.66 33.97
CA VAL A 431 7.53 -3.09 34.96
C VAL A 431 6.24 -3.51 34.27
N ALA A 432 5.77 -2.76 33.27
CA ALA A 432 4.59 -3.13 32.49
C ALA A 432 4.78 -4.47 31.76
N ALA A 433 5.96 -4.69 31.18
CA ALA A 433 6.30 -5.95 30.52
C ALA A 433 6.29 -7.14 31.50
N LEU A 434 6.92 -6.98 32.67
CA LEU A 434 6.94 -7.99 33.72
C LEU A 434 5.54 -8.27 34.28
N ALA A 435 4.73 -7.24 34.48
CA ALA A 435 3.34 -7.39 34.91
C ALA A 435 2.51 -8.14 33.87
N ALA A 436 2.66 -7.81 32.58
CA ALA A 436 2.00 -8.55 31.51
C ALA A 436 2.46 -10.01 31.42
N ALA A 437 3.76 -10.29 31.60
CA ALA A 437 4.29 -11.64 31.65
C ALA A 437 3.73 -12.44 32.84
N LEU A 438 3.63 -11.80 34.01
CA LEU A 438 3.04 -12.39 35.22
C LEU A 438 1.53 -12.63 35.07
N LEU A 439 0.80 -11.65 34.52
CA LEU A 439 -0.63 -11.82 34.24
C LEU A 439 -0.85 -12.96 33.24
N GLN A 440 -0.02 -13.06 32.20
CA GLN A 440 -0.07 -14.17 31.26
C GLN A 440 0.20 -15.52 31.93
N SER A 441 1.17 -15.60 32.86
CA SER A 441 1.47 -16.86 33.56
C SER A 441 0.40 -17.25 34.58
N ILE A 442 -0.23 -16.27 35.24
CA ILE A 442 -1.34 -16.49 36.18
C ILE A 442 -2.64 -16.85 35.46
N ALA A 443 -2.96 -16.12 34.37
CA ALA A 443 -4.20 -16.34 33.60
C ALA A 443 -4.20 -17.67 32.82
N GLY A 444 -3.05 -18.32 32.70
CA GLY A 444 -2.96 -19.66 32.14
C GLY A 444 -1.52 -20.01 31.75
N GLY A 445 -0.80 -20.69 32.63
CA GLY A 445 0.24 -21.63 32.19
C GLY A 445 -0.33 -22.60 31.13
N PRO A 446 0.49 -23.36 30.38
CA PRO A 446 0.16 -23.96 29.07
C PRO A 446 -1.01 -24.97 28.99
N ALA A 447 -1.86 -25.11 30.01
CA ALA A 447 -2.97 -26.04 30.09
C ALA A 447 -4.34 -25.47 29.66
N GLY A 448 -4.46 -24.16 29.39
CA GLY A 448 -5.72 -23.55 28.89
C GLY A 448 -5.90 -23.61 27.37
N LEU A 449 -4.85 -23.98 26.64
CA LEU A 449 -4.85 -24.20 25.19
C LEU A 449 -4.27 -25.59 24.98
N GLY A 450 -5.13 -26.61 25.10
CA GLY A 450 -4.70 -27.98 24.95
C GLY A 450 -3.94 -28.19 23.64
N PRO A 451 -2.99 -29.14 23.57
CA PRO A 451 -2.20 -29.48 22.37
C PRO A 451 -3.04 -30.00 21.18
N ALA A 452 -4.37 -29.91 21.24
CA ALA A 452 -5.30 -30.30 20.19
C ALA A 452 -5.44 -29.27 19.05
N ALA A 453 -4.91 -28.05 19.19
CA ALA A 453 -4.76 -27.09 18.09
C ALA A 453 -3.27 -26.98 17.73
N GLY A 454 -2.84 -27.73 16.73
CA GLY A 454 -1.43 -27.96 16.41
C GLY A 454 -0.55 -26.71 16.30
N GLY A 455 0.51 -26.67 17.12
CA GLY A 455 1.87 -26.31 16.67
C GLY A 455 2.35 -24.88 16.92
N ARG A 456 3.23 -24.68 17.93
CA ARG A 456 4.22 -23.57 18.06
C ARG A 456 3.73 -22.12 18.20
N TRP A 457 2.49 -21.78 17.85
CA TRP A 457 1.93 -20.42 17.94
C TRP A 457 1.90 -19.83 19.37
N HIS A 458 1.90 -20.69 20.40
CA HIS A 458 1.98 -20.28 21.80
C HIS A 458 3.32 -19.66 22.20
N GLY A 459 4.43 -20.11 21.62
CA GLY A 459 5.77 -19.69 22.06
C GLY A 459 6.06 -18.22 21.76
N TYR A 460 5.62 -17.72 20.60
CA TYR A 460 5.79 -16.30 20.27
C TYR A 460 4.86 -15.41 21.09
N ALA A 461 3.64 -15.88 21.39
CA ALA A 461 2.71 -15.15 22.25
C ALA A 461 3.29 -14.89 23.64
N THR A 462 4.07 -15.82 24.21
CA THR A 462 4.77 -15.63 25.49
C THR A 462 5.69 -14.40 25.51
N PHE A 463 6.28 -14.04 24.36
CA PHE A 463 7.14 -12.85 24.25
C PHE A 463 6.39 -11.63 23.72
N ALA A 464 5.38 -11.84 22.87
CA ALA A 464 4.64 -10.75 22.22
C ALA A 464 3.85 -9.91 23.23
N PHE A 465 3.13 -10.52 24.18
CA PHE A 465 2.32 -9.77 25.15
C PHE A 465 3.17 -8.89 26.07
N PRO A 466 4.26 -9.37 26.70
CA PRO A 466 5.16 -8.52 27.48
C PRO A 466 5.78 -7.38 26.67
N LEU A 467 6.22 -7.66 25.44
CA LEU A 467 6.78 -6.64 24.56
C LEU A 467 5.74 -5.60 24.14
N ALA A 468 4.50 -6.02 23.85
CA ALA A 468 3.41 -5.11 23.52
C ALA A 468 3.07 -4.19 24.71
N ALA A 469 3.00 -4.74 25.93
CA ALA A 469 2.83 -3.94 27.14
C ALA A 469 3.97 -2.93 27.33
N CYS A 470 5.21 -3.33 27.04
CA CYS A 470 6.37 -2.45 27.04
C CYS A 470 6.20 -1.29 26.03
N VAL A 471 5.79 -1.58 24.79
CA VAL A 471 5.53 -0.56 23.76
C VAL A 471 4.46 0.43 24.22
N VAL A 472 3.32 -0.06 24.72
CA VAL A 472 2.21 0.79 25.17
C VAL A 472 2.65 1.69 26.32
N ALA A 473 3.32 1.14 27.31
CA ALA A 473 3.83 1.90 28.45
C ALA A 473 4.90 2.93 28.04
N ALA A 474 5.79 2.58 27.09
CA ALA A 474 6.79 3.50 26.56
C ALA A 474 6.13 4.68 25.82
N ALA A 475 5.17 4.39 24.95
CA ALA A 475 4.42 5.41 24.22
C ALA A 475 3.61 6.32 25.16
N ALA A 476 2.91 5.74 26.14
CA ALA A 476 2.16 6.50 27.15
C ALA A 476 3.10 7.41 27.97
N SER A 477 4.27 6.89 28.38
CA SER A 477 5.27 7.66 29.10
C SER A 477 5.79 8.85 28.29
N ASP A 478 5.98 8.68 26.97
CA ASP A 478 6.36 9.76 26.07
C ASP A 478 5.28 10.84 25.94
N VAL A 479 4.01 10.44 25.82
CA VAL A 479 2.87 11.38 25.78
C VAL A 479 2.80 12.19 27.08
N VAL A 480 2.87 11.52 28.24
CA VAL A 480 2.83 12.20 29.55
C VAL A 480 4.00 13.17 29.71
N ARG A 481 5.21 12.78 29.29
CA ARG A 481 6.38 13.67 29.29
C ARG A 481 6.17 14.89 28.40
N ALA A 482 5.62 14.69 27.19
CA ALA A 482 5.34 15.78 26.27
C ALA A 482 4.26 16.74 26.80
N LEU A 483 3.24 16.24 27.50
CA LEU A 483 2.21 17.07 28.12
C LEU A 483 2.75 17.87 29.32
N ARG A 484 3.64 17.30 30.14
CA ARG A 484 4.26 18.01 31.27
C ARG A 484 5.31 19.05 30.88
N ALA A 485 5.83 18.97 29.66
CA ALA A 485 6.81 19.91 29.13
C ALA A 485 6.18 21.12 28.41
N ARG A 486 4.86 21.13 28.27
CA ARG A 486 4.06 22.28 27.86
C ARG A 486 3.57 23.01 29.10
#